data_AF-A0A016XLX3-F1
#
_entry.id   AF-A0A016XLX3-F1
#
_cell.length_a   1.000
_cell.length_b   1.000
_cell.length_c   1.000
_cell.angle_alpha   90.00
_cell.angle_beta   90.00
_cell.angle_gamma   90.00
#
_symmetry.space_group_name_H-M   'P 1'
#
loop_
_entity.id
_entity.type
_entity.pdbx_description
1 polymer ?
#
loop_
_entity_poly.entity_id
_entity_poly.type
_entity_poly.pdbx_seq_one_letter_code
_entity_poly.pdbx_strand_id
1 'polypeptide(L)'
;MKVALLGAAGTGKSWLARALAWHEPGHVFLDAPELDAATDWDQVLLMGLDWPTATDAPASPDSAQDATAQSSRRTEDVRLRTWLSHAGRSYGVVYGLGTQRLRAAMQLLFPQDVPLHQSQGRWRGTCERCADPDCEFRLFTGLAAPRLDATAPSNSKADGLPPG
;
A
#
# COMPACT_ATOMS: atom_id res chain seq x y z
N MET A 1 -9.18 -13.57 -16.09
CA MET A 1 -8.66 -12.20 -15.85
C MET A 1 -7.15 -12.21 -15.84
N LYS A 2 -6.51 -11.08 -16.18
CA LYS A 2 -5.06 -10.87 -16.13
C LYS A 2 -4.70 -10.09 -14.86
N VAL A 3 -3.85 -10.69 -14.03
CA VAL A 3 -3.43 -10.12 -12.75
C VAL A 3 -1.93 -9.86 -12.79
N ALA A 4 -1.52 -8.62 -12.54
CA ALA A 4 -0.10 -8.28 -12.40
C ALA A 4 0.35 -8.41 -10.95
N LEU A 5 1.47 -9.12 -10.74
CA LEU A 5 2.15 -9.23 -9.46
C LEU A 5 3.40 -8.35 -9.48
N LEU A 6 3.35 -7.26 -8.73
CA LEU A 6 4.43 -6.30 -8.56
C LEU A 6 5.03 -6.44 -7.17
N GLY A 7 6.28 -6.04 -7.01
CA GLY A 7 6.95 -6.05 -5.72
C GLY A 7 8.45 -6.03 -5.87
N ALA A 8 9.13 -5.63 -4.79
CA ALA A 8 10.58 -5.59 -4.79
C ALA A 8 11.22 -6.97 -4.99
N ALA A 9 12.46 -7.00 -5.46
CA ALA A 9 13.22 -8.24 -5.62
C ALA A 9 13.27 -9.04 -4.30
N GLY A 10 12.98 -10.34 -4.39
CA GLY A 10 13.00 -11.25 -3.24
C GLY A 10 11.77 -11.22 -2.33
N THR A 11 10.66 -10.60 -2.74
CA THR A 11 9.40 -10.56 -1.96
C THR A 11 8.44 -11.75 -2.21
N GLY A 12 8.90 -12.82 -2.86
CA GLY A 12 8.11 -14.03 -3.09
C GLY A 12 7.09 -13.96 -4.23
N LYS A 13 7.05 -12.87 -5.00
CA LYS A 13 6.17 -12.64 -6.18
C LYS A 13 6.13 -13.81 -7.18
N SER A 14 7.29 -14.34 -7.58
CA SER A 14 7.38 -15.46 -8.53
C SER A 14 6.76 -16.75 -7.99
N TRP A 15 6.98 -17.02 -6.70
CA TRP A 15 6.35 -18.15 -6.02
C TRP A 15 4.82 -17.97 -5.97
N LEU A 16 4.36 -16.78 -5.63
CA LEU A 16 2.94 -16.47 -5.54
C LEU A 16 2.24 -16.57 -6.90
N ALA A 17 2.85 -16.06 -7.97
CA ALA A 17 2.29 -16.16 -9.33
C ALA A 17 2.05 -17.61 -9.74
N ARG A 18 3.03 -18.50 -9.48
CA ARG A 18 2.92 -19.93 -9.74
C ARG A 18 1.88 -20.61 -8.87
N ALA A 19 1.84 -20.27 -7.58
CA ALA A 19 0.87 -20.81 -6.64
C ALA A 19 -0.57 -20.44 -7.04
N LEU A 20 -0.79 -19.20 -7.46
CA LEU A 20 -2.08 -18.74 -7.96
C LEU A 20 -2.47 -19.44 -9.26
N ALA A 21 -1.56 -19.55 -10.24
CA ALA A 21 -1.83 -20.24 -11.50
C ALA A 21 -2.22 -21.71 -11.31
N TRP A 22 -1.67 -22.36 -10.27
CA TRP A 22 -2.05 -23.73 -9.91
C TRP A 22 -3.49 -23.84 -9.38
N HIS A 23 -3.92 -22.90 -8.54
CA HIS A 23 -5.25 -22.94 -7.92
C HIS A 23 -6.33 -22.37 -8.84
N GLU A 24 -5.97 -21.39 -9.67
CA GLU A 24 -6.89 -20.61 -10.49
C GLU A 24 -6.48 -20.64 -11.97
N PRO A 25 -6.54 -21.82 -12.62
CA PRO A 25 -6.06 -22.01 -13.99
C PRO A 25 -6.85 -21.21 -15.05
N GLY A 26 -8.02 -20.67 -14.71
CA GLY A 26 -8.80 -19.79 -15.58
C GLY A 26 -8.29 -18.34 -15.65
N HIS A 27 -7.26 -17.99 -14.87
CA HIS A 27 -6.71 -16.65 -14.76
C HIS A 27 -5.24 -16.63 -15.17
N VAL A 28 -4.78 -15.48 -15.68
CA VAL A 28 -3.39 -15.28 -16.10
C VAL A 28 -2.69 -14.41 -15.06
N PHE A 29 -1.62 -14.95 -14.46
CA PHE A 29 -0.82 -14.25 -13.45
C PHE A 29 0.53 -13.85 -14.04
N LEU A 30 0.81 -12.55 -14.09
CA LEU A 30 2.02 -11.98 -14.66
C LEU A 30 3.01 -11.68 -13.51
N ASP A 31 4.18 -12.32 -13.52
CA ASP A 31 5.25 -12.07 -12.55
C ASP A 31 6.12 -10.91 -13.01
N ALA A 32 6.07 -9.80 -12.27
CA ALA A 32 6.90 -8.61 -12.51
C ALA A 32 6.84 -8.05 -13.95
N PRO A 33 5.65 -7.87 -14.54
CA PRO A 33 5.57 -7.33 -15.89
C PRO A 33 6.15 -5.89 -15.93
N GLU A 34 6.68 -5.51 -17.09
CA GLU A 34 7.21 -4.16 -17.31
C GLU A 34 6.12 -3.10 -17.12
N LEU A 35 6.49 -1.99 -16.48
CA LEU A 35 5.55 -0.97 -16.02
C LEU A 35 5.08 -0.02 -17.13
N ASP A 36 5.65 -0.04 -18.33
CA ASP A 36 5.30 0.93 -19.38
C ASP A 36 4.67 0.28 -20.62
N ALA A 37 4.58 -1.05 -20.62
CA ALA A 37 3.85 -1.74 -21.67
C ALA A 37 2.36 -1.39 -21.56
N ALA A 38 1.72 -1.09 -22.69
CA ALA A 38 0.26 -0.93 -22.83
C ALA A 38 -0.48 -2.24 -22.54
N THR A 39 -0.23 -2.79 -21.36
CA THR A 39 -0.69 -4.10 -20.92
C THR A 39 -1.91 -3.85 -20.08
N ASP A 40 -3.02 -4.30 -20.62
CA ASP A 40 -4.29 -4.27 -19.92
C ASP A 40 -4.28 -5.38 -18.87
N TRP A 41 -4.27 -4.98 -17.60
CA TRP A 41 -4.35 -5.85 -16.45
C TRP A 41 -5.65 -5.53 -15.73
N ASP A 42 -6.45 -6.55 -15.48
CA ASP A 42 -7.73 -6.38 -14.79
C ASP A 42 -7.52 -6.02 -13.32
N GLN A 43 -6.47 -6.57 -12.70
CA GLN A 43 -6.14 -6.33 -11.29
C GLN A 43 -4.62 -6.30 -11.06
N VAL A 44 -4.22 -5.62 -9.98
CA VAL A 44 -2.83 -5.50 -9.56
C VAL A 44 -2.68 -5.94 -8.10
N LEU A 45 -1.69 -6.79 -7.84
CA LEU A 45 -1.22 -7.14 -6.50
C LEU A 45 0.19 -6.60 -6.28
N LEU A 46 0.39 -5.88 -5.18
CA LEU A 46 1.70 -5.40 -4.74
C LEU A 46 2.19 -6.24 -3.54
N MET A 47 3.40 -6.78 -3.61
CA MET A 47 3.98 -7.58 -2.52
C MET A 47 4.46 -6.67 -1.39
N GLY A 48 4.06 -7.02 -0.16
CA GLY A 48 4.63 -6.42 1.04
C GLY A 48 6.09 -6.82 1.28
N LEU A 49 6.80 -5.99 2.04
CA LEU A 49 8.22 -6.15 2.41
C LEU A 49 8.47 -7.10 3.59
N ASP A 50 7.44 -7.81 4.04
CA ASP A 50 7.43 -8.76 5.15
C ASP A 50 7.96 -10.16 4.78
N TRP A 51 8.40 -10.36 3.53
CA TRP A 51 8.95 -11.65 3.11
C TRP A 51 10.31 -11.90 3.77
N PRO A 52 10.58 -13.13 4.28
CA PRO A 52 11.78 -13.45 5.01
C PRO A 52 12.97 -13.20 4.11
N THR A 53 13.94 -12.45 4.62
CA THR A 53 15.27 -12.50 4.01
C THR A 53 15.92 -13.82 4.44
N ALA A 54 16.96 -14.26 3.74
CA ALA A 54 17.81 -15.34 4.28
C ALA A 54 18.39 -14.98 5.67
N THR A 55 18.23 -13.71 6.09
CA THR A 55 18.78 -13.04 7.26
C THR A 55 17.81 -12.89 8.43
N ASP A 56 16.68 -13.61 8.50
CA ASP A 56 15.80 -13.59 9.70
C ASP A 56 16.46 -14.23 10.95
N ALA A 57 17.73 -14.63 10.85
CA ALA A 57 18.62 -14.88 11.98
C ALA A 57 18.97 -13.56 12.71
N PRO A 58 19.23 -13.57 14.03
CA PRO A 58 19.53 -12.35 14.78
C PRO A 58 20.63 -11.54 14.11
N ALA A 59 20.32 -10.28 13.80
CA ALA A 59 21.19 -9.35 13.09
C ALA A 59 22.57 -9.30 13.76
N SER A 60 23.59 -9.78 13.04
CA SER A 60 24.95 -9.44 13.41
C SER A 60 25.19 -7.99 12.97
N PRO A 61 25.79 -7.13 13.82
CA PRO A 61 25.96 -5.70 13.55
C PRO A 61 26.86 -5.37 12.34
N ASP A 62 27.51 -6.36 11.73
CA ASP A 62 28.40 -6.21 10.56
C ASP A 62 27.70 -6.34 9.18
N SER A 63 26.37 -6.43 9.16
CA SER A 63 25.59 -6.66 7.95
C SER A 63 25.28 -5.40 7.13
N ALA A 64 26.31 -4.62 6.74
CA ALA A 64 26.14 -3.45 5.85
C ALA A 64 25.46 -3.83 4.51
N GLN A 65 25.66 -5.07 4.06
CA GLN A 65 25.04 -5.64 2.86
C GLN A 65 23.53 -5.88 3.03
N ASP A 66 23.09 -6.36 4.19
CA ASP A 66 21.66 -6.59 4.47
C ASP A 66 20.88 -5.26 4.59
N ALA A 67 21.49 -4.26 5.23
CA ALA A 67 20.93 -2.91 5.31
C ALA A 67 20.79 -2.28 3.92
N THR A 68 21.78 -2.49 3.04
CA THR A 68 21.73 -2.05 1.64
C THR A 68 20.61 -2.75 0.87
N ALA A 69 20.51 -4.08 0.96
CA ALA A 69 19.47 -4.86 0.29
C ALA A 69 18.06 -4.46 0.75
N GLN A 70 17.86 -4.26 2.06
CA GLN A 70 16.58 -3.79 2.59
C GLN A 70 16.25 -2.38 2.14
N SER A 71 17.24 -1.49 2.04
CA SER A 71 17.04 -0.14 1.54
C SER A 71 16.65 -0.15 0.06
N SER A 72 17.32 -0.96 -0.77
CA SER A 72 16.94 -1.14 -2.19
C SER A 72 15.52 -1.64 -2.35
N ARG A 73 15.07 -2.60 -1.51
CA ARG A 73 13.68 -3.08 -1.54
C ARG A 73 12.66 -2.00 -1.19
N ARG A 74 12.94 -1.18 -0.18
CA ARG A 74 12.09 -0.02 0.17
C ARG A 74 12.03 1.00 -0.96
N THR A 75 13.18 1.32 -1.57
CA THR A 75 13.22 2.23 -2.74
C THR A 75 12.39 1.70 -3.90
N GLU A 76 12.47 0.39 -4.18
CA GLU A 76 11.69 -0.25 -5.23
C GLU A 76 10.17 -0.26 -4.91
N ASP A 77 9.78 -0.58 -3.68
CA ASP A 77 8.38 -0.53 -3.24
C ASP A 77 7.79 0.88 -3.37
N VAL A 78 8.52 1.91 -2.90
CA VAL A 78 8.12 3.31 -3.06
C VAL A 78 7.96 3.66 -4.54
N ARG A 79 8.92 3.29 -5.39
CA ARG A 79 8.85 3.53 -6.84
C ARG A 79 7.59 2.90 -7.46
N LEU A 80 7.27 1.66 -7.09
CA LEU A 80 6.08 0.95 -7.58
C LEU A 80 4.79 1.65 -7.14
N ARG A 81 4.68 2.04 -5.87
CA ARG A 81 3.52 2.77 -5.33
C ARG A 81 3.34 4.12 -6.00
N THR A 82 4.43 4.87 -6.19
CA THR A 82 4.42 6.14 -6.91
C THR A 82 3.94 5.95 -8.35
N TRP A 83 4.44 4.95 -9.06
CA TRP A 83 4.01 4.64 -10.43
C TRP A 83 2.52 4.26 -10.49
N LEU A 84 2.05 3.36 -9.62
CA LEU A 84 0.65 2.96 -9.55
C LEU A 84 -0.28 4.14 -9.24
N SER A 85 0.14 5.03 -8.34
CA SER A 85 -0.60 6.24 -7.99
C SER A 85 -0.69 7.22 -9.17
N HIS A 86 0.43 7.50 -9.85
CA HIS A 86 0.44 8.36 -11.03
C HIS A 86 -0.38 7.78 -12.19
N ALA A 87 -0.38 6.46 -12.35
CA ALA A 87 -1.18 5.76 -13.35
C ALA A 87 -2.68 5.65 -12.96
N GLY A 88 -3.07 6.08 -11.75
CA GLY A 88 -4.44 5.95 -11.26
C GLY A 88 -4.93 4.51 -11.12
N ARG A 89 -4.01 3.54 -10.97
CA ARG A 89 -4.34 2.12 -10.92
C ARG A 89 -4.59 1.67 -9.48
N SER A 90 -5.77 1.11 -9.22
CA SER A 90 -6.06 0.45 -7.95
C SER A 90 -5.26 -0.85 -7.82
N TYR A 91 -4.79 -1.15 -6.61
CA TYR A 91 -4.04 -2.36 -6.31
C TYR A 91 -4.31 -2.86 -4.89
N GLY A 92 -4.15 -4.17 -4.68
CA GLY A 92 -4.19 -4.80 -3.36
C GLY A 92 -2.78 -5.12 -2.86
N VAL A 93 -2.48 -4.82 -1.59
CA VAL A 93 -1.18 -5.18 -1.00
C VAL A 93 -1.27 -6.54 -0.34
N VAL A 94 -0.35 -7.44 -0.68
CA VAL A 94 -0.29 -8.81 -0.15
C VAL A 94 0.83 -8.93 0.87
N TYR A 95 0.43 -9.06 2.13
CA TYR A 95 1.29 -9.42 3.25
C TYR A 95 1.14 -10.91 3.60
N GLY A 96 2.02 -11.39 4.46
CA GLY A 96 2.06 -12.74 4.98
C GLY A 96 3.22 -13.55 4.41
N LEU A 97 3.45 -14.69 5.07
CA LEU A 97 4.51 -15.65 4.75
C LEU A 97 3.94 -16.93 4.15
N GLY A 98 4.63 -17.49 3.14
CA GLY A 98 4.26 -18.76 2.53
C GLY A 98 2.77 -18.85 2.16
N THR A 99 2.07 -19.86 2.68
CA THR A 99 0.65 -20.12 2.39
C THR A 99 -0.29 -19.01 2.88
N GLN A 100 0.10 -18.20 3.87
CA GLN A 100 -0.69 -17.03 4.29
C GLN A 100 -0.77 -16.00 3.17
N ARG A 101 0.33 -15.81 2.43
CA ARG A 101 0.41 -14.88 1.30
C ARG A 101 -0.52 -15.33 0.16
N LEU A 102 -0.57 -16.63 -0.12
CA LEU A 102 -1.52 -17.21 -1.08
C LEU A 102 -2.97 -16.94 -0.67
N ARG A 103 -3.33 -17.21 0.60
CA ARG A 103 -4.68 -16.96 1.11
C ARG A 103 -5.06 -15.48 1.01
N ALA A 104 -4.15 -14.57 1.37
CA ALA A 104 -4.37 -13.13 1.28
C ALA A 104 -4.60 -12.68 -0.17
N ALA A 105 -3.80 -13.19 -1.12
CA ALA A 105 -3.99 -12.92 -2.54
C ALA A 105 -5.36 -13.42 -3.04
N MET A 106 -5.74 -14.66 -2.70
CA MET A 106 -7.04 -15.22 -3.08
C MET A 106 -8.21 -14.37 -2.58
N GLN A 107 -8.15 -13.84 -1.36
CA GLN A 107 -9.18 -12.97 -0.80
C GLN A 107 -9.31 -11.62 -1.52
N LEU A 108 -8.19 -11.08 -2.02
CA LEU A 108 -8.19 -9.82 -2.77
C LEU A 108 -8.73 -10.01 -4.19
N LEU A 109 -8.40 -11.13 -4.83
CA LEU A 109 -8.74 -11.42 -6.22
C LEU A 109 -10.16 -11.96 -6.38
N PHE A 110 -10.61 -12.77 -5.42
CA PHE A 110 -11.88 -13.49 -5.44
C PHE A 110 -12.61 -13.25 -4.12
N PRO A 111 -13.07 -12.01 -3.87
CA PRO A 111 -13.86 -11.73 -2.68
C PRO A 111 -15.11 -12.61 -2.74
N GLN A 112 -15.23 -13.52 -1.79
CA GLN A 112 -16.49 -14.23 -1.57
C GLN A 112 -17.51 -13.19 -1.08
N ASP A 113 -18.77 -13.30 -1.52
CA ASP A 113 -19.88 -12.50 -0.99
C ASP A 113 -20.17 -12.90 0.46
N VAL A 114 -19.26 -12.55 1.36
CA VAL A 114 -19.46 -12.65 2.80
C VAL A 114 -20.18 -11.38 3.21
N PRO A 115 -21.39 -11.46 3.82
CA PRO A 115 -22.09 -10.27 4.30
C PRO A 115 -21.14 -9.44 5.17
N LEU A 116 -20.99 -8.16 4.83
CA LEU A 116 -20.06 -7.17 5.40
C LEU A 116 -20.18 -6.94 6.92
N HIS A 117 -20.99 -7.74 7.63
CA HIS A 117 -21.21 -7.64 9.06
C HIS A 117 -20.11 -8.30 9.91
N GLN A 118 -19.33 -9.23 9.37
CA GLN A 118 -18.28 -9.94 10.15
C GLN A 118 -16.84 -9.52 9.83
N SER A 119 -16.61 -8.62 8.86
CA SER A 119 -15.31 -7.99 8.65
C SER A 119 -15.10 -6.78 9.58
N GLN A 120 -15.45 -6.92 10.86
CA GLN A 120 -15.05 -5.98 11.90
C GLN A 120 -13.57 -6.21 12.21
N GLY A 121 -12.68 -5.63 11.40
CA GLY A 121 -11.24 -5.70 11.68
C GLY A 121 -10.27 -5.37 10.56
N ARG A 122 -10.72 -5.12 9.31
CA ARG A 122 -9.81 -4.58 8.28
C ARG A 122 -10.09 -3.10 8.09
N TRP A 123 -9.20 -2.33 8.70
CA TRP A 123 -8.98 -0.89 8.56
C TRP A 123 -9.60 -0.29 7.29
N ARG A 124 -10.64 0.53 7.46
CA ARG A 124 -11.15 1.47 6.45
C ARG A 124 -10.47 2.82 6.69
N GLY A 125 -9.19 2.91 6.32
CA GLY A 125 -8.43 4.17 6.43
C GLY A 125 -8.80 5.15 5.31
N THR A 126 -8.71 6.45 5.59
CA THR A 126 -9.02 7.57 4.69
C THR A 126 -8.09 7.69 3.47
N CYS A 127 -7.03 6.88 3.37
CA CYS A 127 -6.27 6.69 2.14
C CYS A 127 -6.73 5.43 1.40
N GLU A 128 -7.89 5.48 0.77
CA GLU A 128 -8.39 4.40 -0.11
C GLU A 128 -7.48 4.17 -1.34
N ARG A 129 -6.45 5.01 -1.52
CA ARG A 129 -5.65 5.12 -2.74
C ARG A 129 -4.23 4.58 -2.63
N CYS A 130 -3.71 4.34 -1.41
CA CYS A 130 -2.27 4.09 -1.24
C CYS A 130 -1.89 2.95 -0.30
N ALA A 131 -2.69 2.60 0.73
CA ALA A 131 -2.34 1.57 1.72
C ALA A 131 -0.84 1.58 2.12
N ASP A 132 -0.30 2.80 2.31
CA ASP A 132 1.13 3.10 2.46
C ASP A 132 1.36 3.58 3.90
N PRO A 133 2.21 2.88 4.69
CA PRO A 133 2.48 3.24 6.08
C PRO A 133 3.10 4.64 6.27
N ASP A 134 3.94 5.09 5.34
CA ASP A 134 4.55 6.43 5.37
C ASP A 134 3.52 7.51 5.00
N CYS A 135 2.59 7.20 4.07
CA CYS A 135 1.48 8.09 3.76
C CYS A 135 0.53 8.26 4.95
N GLU A 136 0.21 7.16 5.64
CA GLU A 136 -0.60 7.17 6.86
C GLU A 136 0.12 7.90 8.00
N PHE A 137 1.43 7.65 8.18
CA PHE A 137 2.23 8.39 9.14
C PHE A 137 2.21 9.89 8.88
N ARG A 138 2.39 10.34 7.62
CA ARG A 138 2.27 11.76 7.23
C ARG A 138 0.86 12.33 7.47
N LEU A 139 -0.19 11.58 7.16
CA LEU A 139 -1.59 11.97 7.43
C LEU A 139 -1.85 12.14 8.93
N PHE A 140 -1.45 11.16 9.75
CA PHE A 140 -1.66 11.21 11.20
C PHE A 140 -0.84 12.31 11.87
N THR A 141 0.44 12.45 11.48
CA THR A 141 1.31 13.52 12.02
C THR A 141 0.88 14.91 11.56
N GLY A 142 0.40 15.06 10.32
CA GLY A 142 -0.13 16.32 9.80
C GLY A 142 -1.42 16.78 10.50
N LEU A 143 -2.26 15.87 10.97
CA LEU A 143 -3.44 16.17 11.79
C LEU A 143 -3.09 16.59 13.23
N ALA A 144 -1.92 16.20 13.74
CA ALA A 144 -1.43 16.59 15.06
C ALA A 144 -0.77 17.98 15.08
N ALA A 145 -0.52 18.59 13.92
CA ALA A 145 -0.06 19.97 13.84
C ALA A 145 -1.24 20.92 14.14
N PRO A 146 -1.09 21.90 15.05
CA PRO A 146 -2.14 22.87 15.30
C PRO A 146 -2.41 23.65 14.00
N ARG A 147 -3.68 23.69 13.58
CA ARG A 147 -4.15 24.71 12.65
C ARG A 147 -3.90 26.05 13.32
N LEU A 148 -2.91 26.80 12.86
CA LEU A 148 -2.86 28.24 13.12
C LEU A 148 -3.99 28.84 12.30
N ASP A 149 -5.18 28.88 12.90
CA ASP A 149 -6.34 29.55 12.33
C ASP A 149 -6.02 31.04 12.19
N ALA A 150 -5.70 31.46 10.96
CA ALA A 150 -5.62 32.85 10.59
C ALA A 150 -7.02 33.47 10.67
N THR A 151 -7.36 33.99 11.85
CA THR A 151 -8.59 34.75 12.09
C THR A 151 -8.32 36.24 11.89
N ALA A 152 -8.83 36.82 10.79
CA ALA A 152 -9.30 38.21 10.70
C ALA A 152 -10.05 38.38 9.36
N PRO A 153 -11.22 39.07 9.35
CA PRO A 153 -11.18 40.53 9.42
C PRO A 153 -12.03 41.14 10.53
N SER A 154 -11.50 42.26 11.04
CA SER A 154 -12.13 43.19 11.99
C SER A 154 -13.37 43.84 11.37
N ASN A 155 -14.49 43.81 12.10
CA ASN A 155 -15.64 44.68 11.84
C ASN A 155 -15.97 45.42 13.14
N SER A 156 -15.35 46.59 13.34
CA SER A 156 -15.68 47.49 14.44
C SER A 156 -16.99 48.22 14.11
N LYS A 157 -18.06 47.79 14.77
CA LYS A 157 -19.36 48.45 14.83
C LYS A 157 -19.20 49.73 15.66
N ALA A 158 -19.43 50.89 15.04
CA ALA A 158 -19.52 52.17 15.74
C ALA A 158 -20.93 52.31 16.34
N ASP A 159 -21.07 52.07 17.65
CA ASP A 159 -22.26 52.45 18.40
C ASP A 159 -22.04 53.87 18.97
N GLY A 160 -22.94 54.78 18.60
CA GLY A 160 -22.96 56.17 19.02
C GLY A 160 -23.44 56.37 20.45
N LEU A 161 -22.90 57.40 21.11
CA LEU A 161 -23.32 57.90 22.41
C LEU A 161 -23.78 59.36 22.24
N PRO A 162 -24.99 59.76 22.68
CA PRO A 162 -25.39 61.16 22.67
C PRO A 162 -24.93 61.89 23.94
N PRO A 163 -24.56 63.19 23.88
CA PRO A 163 -24.39 64.02 25.06
C PRO A 163 -25.62 64.89 25.34
N GLY A 164 -25.93 65.07 26.64
CA GLY A 164 -26.59 66.27 27.19
C GLY A 164 -28.10 66.31 27.15
#